data_AF-A0A7X6X771-F1
#
_entry.id   AF-A0A7X6X771-F1
#
_cell.length_a   1.000
_cell.length_b   1.000
_cell.length_c   1.000
_cell.angle_alpha   90.00
_cell.angle_beta   90.00
_cell.angle_gamma   90.00
#
_symmetry.space_group_name_H-M   'P 1'
#
loop_
_entity.id
_entity.type
_entity.pdbx_description
1 polymer ?
#
loop_
_entity_poly.entity_id
_entity_poly.type
_entity_poly.pdbx_seq_one_letter_code
_entity_poly.pdbx_strand_id
1 'polypeptide(L)'
;MSVYKSLFDIIGPVMVGPSSSHTAGAVRIGLVARSIFGDTPEEVRIVLFGSFAHTYQGHGTDLALISGLLGLPTSSEKIRQAYDLAKEANMKVVIETSDDPTEHANTVDLYLKSSGDRALSLRGVSLGGSTIDITRIDGFDIHLSGENPAILVFYKDQPGIITQVTGVLAKVNINISNMEVSRAGKGARALMLLATDGEIPAQTMEDIGKIGSIHQVIALGALNVEPDFISDSDTKEEYSYDPQITRNN
;
A
#
# COMPACT_ATOMS: atom_id res chain seq x y z
N MET A 1 4.34 5.70 24.60
CA MET A 1 3.25 6.67 24.78
C MET A 1 2.99 7.30 23.44
N SER A 2 1.81 7.07 22.85
CA SER A 2 1.44 7.76 21.60
C SER A 2 1.18 9.22 21.90
N VAL A 3 1.89 10.12 21.23
CA VAL A 3 1.66 11.56 21.30
C VAL A 3 0.69 11.89 20.18
N TYR A 4 -0.60 12.01 20.51
CA TYR A 4 -1.63 12.49 19.58
C TYR A 4 -1.33 13.95 19.21
N LYS A 5 -1.26 14.27 17.91
CA LYS A 5 -0.83 15.57 17.38
C LYS A 5 -2.01 16.51 17.11
N SER A 6 -3.23 15.98 17.01
CA SER A 6 -4.44 16.73 16.66
C SER A 6 -5.71 16.16 17.31
N LEU A 7 -6.74 16.99 17.50
CA LEU A 7 -8.09 16.53 17.88
C LEU A 7 -8.70 15.59 16.82
N PHE A 8 -8.27 15.72 15.57
CA PHE A 8 -8.68 14.81 14.48
C PHE A 8 -8.04 13.43 14.57
N ASP A 9 -6.95 13.25 15.33
CA ASP A 9 -6.36 11.92 15.58
C ASP A 9 -7.19 11.12 16.59
N ILE A 10 -8.06 11.81 17.35
CA ILE A 10 -8.95 11.22 18.36
C ILE A 10 -10.27 10.78 17.71
N ILE A 11 -10.71 11.50 16.67
CA ILE A 11 -11.90 11.16 15.88
C ILE A 11 -11.42 10.29 14.72
N GLY A 12 -11.56 8.96 14.84
CA GLY A 12 -11.23 8.04 13.75
C GLY A 12 -11.92 8.43 12.42
N PRO A 13 -11.38 8.00 11.26
CA PRO A 13 -11.90 8.43 9.96
C PRO A 13 -13.36 8.03 9.79
N VAL A 14 -14.05 8.75 8.90
CA VAL A 14 -15.38 8.33 8.42
C VAL A 14 -15.22 6.96 7.75
N MET A 15 -15.80 5.93 8.35
CA MET A 15 -15.65 4.55 7.89
C MET A 15 -16.98 3.79 7.94
N VAL A 16 -17.09 2.76 7.11
CA VAL A 16 -18.19 1.79 7.19
C VAL A 16 -17.70 0.56 7.93
N GLY A 17 -18.11 0.38 9.19
CA GLY A 17 -17.77 -0.82 9.97
C GLY A 17 -17.72 -0.59 11.49
N PRO A 18 -17.67 -1.66 12.30
CA PRO A 18 -17.69 -1.55 13.75
C PRO A 18 -16.33 -1.17 14.35
N SER A 19 -15.22 -1.29 13.60
CA SER A 19 -13.86 -1.20 14.15
C SER A 19 -12.87 -0.50 13.20
N SER A 20 -12.20 0.54 13.69
CA SER A 20 -11.24 1.34 12.90
C SER A 20 -9.95 0.60 12.61
N SER A 21 -9.52 -0.33 13.47
CA SER A 21 -8.35 -1.18 13.20
C SER A 21 -8.70 -2.30 12.21
N HIS A 22 -9.82 -2.98 12.42
CA HIS A 22 -10.18 -4.18 11.68
C HIS A 22 -10.85 -3.89 10.34
N THR A 23 -11.42 -2.70 10.16
CA THR A 23 -12.08 -2.29 8.91
C THR A 23 -11.28 -1.19 8.20
N ALA A 24 -11.19 0.03 8.75
CA ALA A 24 -10.51 1.13 8.05
C ALA A 24 -9.01 0.86 7.82
N GLY A 25 -8.30 0.37 8.83
CA GLY A 25 -6.90 -0.03 8.68
C GLY A 25 -6.72 -1.17 7.65
N ALA A 26 -7.61 -2.16 7.68
CA ALA A 26 -7.59 -3.26 6.74
C ALA A 26 -7.85 -2.83 5.27
N VAL A 27 -8.80 -1.92 5.04
CA VAL A 27 -9.01 -1.30 3.72
C VAL A 27 -7.73 -0.60 3.26
N ARG A 28 -7.10 0.21 4.12
CA ARG A 28 -5.86 0.92 3.77
C ARG A 28 -4.71 -0.01 3.42
N ILE A 29 -4.54 -1.13 4.14
CA ILE A 29 -3.53 -2.14 3.78
C ILE A 29 -3.80 -2.68 2.38
N GLY A 30 -5.07 -3.00 2.07
CA GLY A 30 -5.47 -3.43 0.72
C GLY A 30 -5.19 -2.38 -0.36
N LEU A 31 -5.48 -1.10 -0.08
CA LEU A 31 -5.22 0.01 -0.99
C LEU A 31 -3.73 0.18 -1.27
N VAL A 32 -2.88 0.19 -0.24
CA VAL A 32 -1.43 0.27 -0.41
C VAL A 32 -0.93 -0.90 -1.25
N ALA A 33 -1.41 -2.12 -0.97
CA ALA A 33 -1.03 -3.31 -1.74
C ALA A 33 -1.45 -3.19 -3.22
N ARG A 34 -2.67 -2.72 -3.50
CA ARG A 34 -3.16 -2.43 -4.86
C ARG A 34 -2.30 -1.37 -5.55
N SER A 35 -2.00 -0.26 -4.88
CA SER A 35 -1.20 0.83 -5.45
C SER A 35 0.25 0.42 -5.72
N ILE A 36 0.82 -0.49 -4.93
CA ILE A 36 2.15 -1.06 -5.25
C ILE A 36 2.05 -2.05 -6.43
N PHE A 37 0.98 -2.85 -6.48
CA PHE A 37 0.77 -3.84 -7.54
C PHE A 37 0.46 -3.19 -8.91
N GLY A 38 -0.20 -2.02 -8.87
CA GLY A 38 -0.50 -1.17 -10.02
C GLY A 38 -1.75 -1.55 -10.82
N ASP A 39 -2.56 -2.48 -10.31
CA ASP A 39 -3.79 -2.93 -10.95
C ASP A 39 -4.67 -3.67 -9.93
N THR A 40 -5.87 -4.09 -10.34
CA THR A 40 -6.65 -5.08 -9.58
C THR A 40 -6.02 -6.47 -9.77
N PRO A 41 -5.66 -7.19 -8.70
CA PRO A 41 -5.09 -8.53 -8.82
C PRO A 41 -6.14 -9.56 -9.28
N GLU A 42 -5.70 -10.57 -10.02
CA GLU A 42 -6.57 -11.67 -10.46
C GLU A 42 -6.63 -12.81 -9.43
N GLU A 43 -5.52 -13.02 -8.69
CA GLU A 43 -5.47 -13.99 -7.61
C GLU A 43 -4.88 -13.34 -6.36
N VAL A 44 -5.57 -13.53 -5.24
CA VAL A 44 -5.20 -12.99 -3.94
C VAL A 44 -5.24 -14.11 -2.92
N ARG A 45 -4.10 -14.33 -2.25
CA ARG A 45 -4.06 -15.10 -0.99
C ARG A 45 -3.85 -14.15 0.18
N ILE A 46 -4.77 -14.18 1.13
CA ILE A 46 -4.76 -13.38 2.36
C ILE A 46 -4.47 -14.32 3.52
N VAL A 47 -3.37 -14.11 4.23
CA VAL A 47 -3.04 -14.87 5.45
C VAL A 47 -3.16 -13.94 6.65
N LEU A 48 -4.11 -14.22 7.52
CA LEU A 48 -4.40 -13.42 8.70
C LEU A 48 -3.72 -14.03 9.93
N PHE A 49 -3.24 -13.18 10.83
CA PHE A 49 -2.58 -13.58 12.07
C PHE A 49 -3.26 -12.95 13.28
N GLY A 50 -3.07 -13.53 14.47
CA GLY A 50 -3.51 -12.95 15.74
C GLY A 50 -4.99 -12.53 15.78
N SER A 51 -5.26 -11.31 16.25
CA SER A 51 -6.62 -10.76 16.36
C SER A 51 -7.33 -10.68 15.01
N PHE A 52 -6.60 -10.42 13.92
CA PHE A 52 -7.17 -10.49 12.57
C PHE A 52 -7.65 -11.92 12.27
N ALA A 53 -6.82 -12.94 12.50
CA ALA A 53 -7.21 -14.33 12.29
C ALA A 53 -8.43 -14.74 13.12
N HIS A 54 -8.52 -14.32 14.37
CA HIS A 54 -9.58 -14.74 15.27
C HIS A 54 -10.92 -14.04 15.03
N THR A 55 -10.94 -12.84 14.45
CA THR A 55 -12.14 -12.00 14.44
C THR A 55 -12.52 -11.43 13.07
N TYR A 56 -11.82 -11.83 11.99
CA TYR A 56 -12.01 -11.21 10.69
C TYR A 56 -13.45 -11.23 10.19
N GLN A 57 -14.20 -12.32 10.39
CA GLN A 57 -15.61 -12.41 9.96
C GLN A 57 -16.52 -11.50 10.77
N GLY A 58 -16.29 -11.40 12.09
CA GLY A 58 -17.11 -10.60 12.99
C GLY A 58 -16.91 -9.10 12.81
N HIS A 59 -15.68 -8.69 12.48
CA HIS A 59 -15.33 -7.28 12.24
C HIS A 59 -15.31 -6.89 10.75
N GLY A 60 -15.51 -7.84 9.83
CA GLY A 60 -15.47 -7.61 8.38
C GLY A 60 -14.08 -7.28 7.84
N THR A 61 -13.01 -7.82 8.43
CA THR A 61 -11.62 -7.59 8.00
C THR A 61 -11.34 -8.20 6.62
N ASP A 62 -11.96 -9.34 6.30
CA ASP A 62 -11.93 -9.92 4.96
C ASP A 62 -12.55 -8.96 3.94
N LEU A 63 -13.77 -8.49 4.22
CA LEU A 63 -14.47 -7.54 3.36
C LEU A 63 -13.64 -6.27 3.15
N ALA A 64 -13.03 -5.76 4.21
CA ALA A 64 -12.17 -4.59 4.19
C ALA A 64 -10.93 -4.77 3.30
N LEU A 65 -10.17 -5.86 3.50
CA LEU A 65 -8.97 -6.14 2.71
C LEU A 65 -9.31 -6.31 1.23
N ILE A 66 -10.35 -7.07 0.92
CA ILE A 66 -10.83 -7.28 -0.45
C ILE A 66 -11.24 -5.95 -1.08
N SER A 67 -11.96 -5.10 -0.34
CA SER A 67 -12.40 -3.79 -0.82
C SER A 67 -11.23 -2.86 -1.13
N GLY A 68 -10.21 -2.82 -0.27
CA GLY A 68 -8.99 -2.05 -0.54
C GLY A 68 -8.24 -2.56 -1.76
N LEU A 69 -8.16 -3.89 -1.95
CA LEU A 69 -7.56 -4.50 -3.13
C LEU A 69 -8.33 -4.20 -4.43
N LEU A 70 -9.63 -3.92 -4.32
CA LEU A 70 -10.49 -3.45 -5.41
C LEU A 70 -10.41 -1.92 -5.63
N GLY A 71 -9.68 -1.19 -4.78
CA GLY A 71 -9.51 0.26 -4.91
C GLY A 71 -10.58 1.08 -4.19
N LEU A 72 -11.42 0.47 -3.35
CA LEU A 72 -12.46 1.19 -2.62
C LEU A 72 -11.86 1.96 -1.42
N PRO A 73 -12.30 3.20 -1.18
CA PRO A 73 -11.89 3.97 0.00
C PRO A 73 -12.57 3.46 1.28
N THR A 74 -12.06 3.92 2.44
CA THR A 74 -12.56 3.45 3.75
C THR A 74 -14.00 3.88 4.05
N SER A 75 -14.45 4.95 3.39
CA SER A 75 -15.82 5.49 3.47
C SER A 75 -16.84 4.76 2.60
N SER A 76 -16.42 3.84 1.72
CA SER A 76 -17.32 3.24 0.72
C SER A 76 -18.37 2.32 1.34
N GLU A 77 -19.65 2.58 1.06
CA GLU A 77 -20.75 1.68 1.46
C GLU A 77 -20.69 0.31 0.76
N LYS A 78 -19.97 0.24 -0.37
CA LYS A 78 -19.79 -0.97 -1.17
C LYS A 78 -18.90 -2.01 -0.49
N ILE A 79 -18.22 -1.68 0.62
CA ILE A 79 -17.39 -2.62 1.39
C ILE A 79 -18.17 -3.89 1.78
N ARG A 80 -19.47 -3.76 2.08
CA ARG A 80 -20.31 -4.91 2.45
C ARG A 80 -20.50 -5.93 1.31
N GLN A 81 -20.23 -5.53 0.07
CA GLN A 81 -20.40 -6.32 -1.15
C GLN A 81 -19.07 -6.83 -1.70
N ALA A 82 -17.99 -6.79 -0.90
CA ALA A 82 -16.63 -7.03 -1.37
C ALA A 82 -16.44 -8.36 -2.15
N TYR A 83 -17.06 -9.46 -1.69
CA TYR A 83 -16.96 -10.74 -2.39
C TYR A 83 -17.68 -10.75 -3.75
N ASP A 84 -18.84 -10.09 -3.86
CA ASP A 84 -19.56 -9.98 -5.12
C ASP A 84 -18.78 -9.12 -6.12
N LEU A 85 -18.24 -7.99 -5.65
CA LEU A 85 -17.38 -7.12 -6.45
C LEU A 85 -16.08 -7.81 -6.88
N ALA A 86 -15.47 -8.61 -6.00
CA ALA A 86 -14.30 -9.42 -6.35
C ALA A 86 -14.63 -10.40 -7.48
N LYS A 87 -15.80 -11.05 -7.41
CA LYS A 87 -16.27 -11.96 -8.46
C LYS A 87 -16.54 -11.23 -9.78
N GLU A 88 -17.17 -10.05 -9.74
CA GLU A 88 -17.39 -9.20 -10.92
C GLU A 88 -16.07 -8.75 -11.57
N ALA A 89 -15.06 -8.48 -10.75
CA ALA A 89 -13.71 -8.13 -11.19
C ALA A 89 -12.85 -9.35 -11.60
N ASN A 90 -13.39 -10.58 -11.54
CA ASN A 90 -12.66 -11.84 -11.74
C ASN A 90 -11.45 -12.03 -10.79
N MET A 91 -11.48 -11.39 -9.61
CA MET A 91 -10.48 -11.54 -8.56
C MET A 91 -10.80 -12.77 -7.70
N LYS A 92 -9.97 -13.81 -7.79
CA LYS A 92 -10.07 -15.01 -6.95
C LYS A 92 -9.43 -14.74 -5.60
N VAL A 93 -10.20 -14.90 -4.52
CA VAL A 93 -9.74 -14.67 -3.16
C VAL A 93 -9.66 -15.99 -2.39
N VAL A 94 -8.51 -16.22 -1.76
CA VAL A 94 -8.29 -17.30 -0.79
C VAL A 94 -7.90 -16.67 0.54
N ILE A 95 -8.60 -17.01 1.62
CA ILE A 95 -8.30 -16.54 2.97
C ILE A 95 -7.83 -17.71 3.81
N GLU A 96 -6.72 -17.50 4.50
CA GLU A 96 -6.08 -18.42 5.41
C GLU A 96 -5.82 -17.72 6.75
N THR A 97 -5.74 -18.51 7.81
CA THR A 97 -5.34 -18.03 9.14
C THR A 97 -4.09 -18.76 9.58
N SER A 98 -3.18 -18.06 10.26
CA SER A 98 -2.00 -18.65 10.88
C SER A 98 -1.91 -18.26 12.35
N ASP A 99 -1.50 -19.22 13.17
CA ASP A 99 -1.19 -19.05 14.60
C ASP A 99 0.30 -18.75 14.82
N ASP A 100 1.08 -18.57 13.75
CA ASP A 100 2.49 -18.19 13.87
C ASP A 100 2.63 -16.85 14.62
N PRO A 101 3.65 -16.71 15.49
CA PRO A 101 3.83 -15.49 16.26
C PRO A 101 4.17 -14.30 15.36
N THR A 102 3.49 -13.19 15.57
CA THR A 102 3.74 -11.90 14.91
C THR A 102 4.00 -10.80 15.94
N GLU A 103 4.71 -9.75 15.54
CA GLU A 103 5.03 -8.62 16.42
C GLU A 103 3.77 -7.84 16.86
N HIS A 104 2.74 -7.83 16.01
CA HIS A 104 1.46 -7.18 16.28
C HIS A 104 0.29 -8.13 16.02
N ALA A 105 -0.78 -8.01 16.81
CA ALA A 105 -1.94 -8.91 16.73
C ALA A 105 -2.79 -8.68 15.45
N ASN A 106 -2.78 -7.49 14.89
CA ASN A 106 -3.50 -7.14 13.66
C ASN A 106 -2.55 -7.21 12.46
N THR A 107 -2.07 -8.40 12.12
CA THR A 107 -1.10 -8.61 11.03
C THR A 107 -1.75 -9.39 9.89
N VAL A 108 -1.40 -9.05 8.65
CA VAL A 108 -1.82 -9.76 7.43
C VAL A 108 -0.66 -9.88 6.46
N ASP A 109 -0.53 -11.05 5.84
CA ASP A 109 0.26 -11.23 4.62
C ASP A 109 -0.66 -11.29 3.40
N LEU A 110 -0.33 -10.51 2.38
CA LEU A 110 -1.01 -10.49 1.09
C LEU A 110 -0.06 -11.02 0.03
N TYR A 111 -0.56 -11.96 -0.78
CA TYR A 111 0.13 -12.47 -1.96
C TYR A 111 -0.77 -12.22 -3.17
N LEU A 112 -0.35 -11.33 -4.05
CA LEU A 112 -1.12 -10.89 -5.22
C LEU A 112 -0.47 -11.41 -6.49
N LYS A 113 -1.28 -11.79 -7.48
CA LYS A 113 -0.83 -12.20 -8.82
C LYS A 113 -1.75 -11.67 -9.91
N SER A 114 -1.18 -11.40 -11.09
CA SER A 114 -1.94 -11.18 -12.33
C SER A 114 -1.92 -12.44 -13.20
N SER A 115 -2.61 -12.42 -14.35
CA SER A 115 -2.53 -13.47 -15.39
C SER A 115 -1.14 -13.67 -15.99
N GLY A 116 -0.26 -12.67 -15.84
CA GLY A 116 1.12 -12.71 -16.31
C GLY A 116 2.12 -13.00 -15.18
N ASP A 117 3.37 -12.60 -15.36
CA ASP A 117 4.45 -12.85 -14.39
C ASP A 117 4.46 -11.91 -13.18
N ARG A 118 3.49 -10.99 -13.08
CA ARG A 118 3.46 -9.98 -12.02
C ARG A 118 2.96 -10.61 -10.73
N ALA A 119 3.77 -10.51 -9.69
CA ALA A 119 3.42 -10.91 -8.34
C ALA A 119 3.89 -9.86 -7.33
N LEU A 120 3.22 -9.80 -6.18
CA LEU A 120 3.60 -8.98 -5.04
C LEU A 120 3.37 -9.78 -3.76
N SER A 121 4.32 -9.73 -2.84
CA SER A 121 4.15 -10.17 -1.46
C SER A 121 4.29 -8.99 -0.52
N LEU A 122 3.37 -8.85 0.43
CA LEU A 122 3.32 -7.70 1.32
C LEU A 122 2.85 -8.12 2.72
N ARG A 123 3.50 -7.60 3.77
CA ARG A 123 3.03 -7.72 5.15
C ARG A 123 2.55 -6.36 5.65
N GLY A 124 1.30 -6.30 6.08
CA GLY A 124 0.68 -5.12 6.65
C GLY A 124 0.28 -5.32 8.11
N VAL A 125 0.39 -4.26 8.90
CA VAL A 125 -0.04 -4.20 10.29
C VAL A 125 -1.02 -3.05 10.47
N SER A 126 -2.17 -3.31 11.10
CA SER A 126 -3.07 -2.22 11.53
C SER A 126 -2.82 -1.86 12.99
N LEU A 127 -2.32 -0.65 13.22
CA LEU A 127 -1.97 -0.13 14.56
C LEU A 127 -3.17 0.46 15.32
N GLY A 128 -4.33 0.57 14.67
CA GLY A 128 -5.53 1.20 15.22
C GLY A 128 -5.61 2.69 14.94
N GLY A 129 -6.79 3.27 15.17
CA GLY A 129 -7.04 4.67 14.81
C GLY A 129 -6.92 4.95 13.31
N SER A 130 -7.11 3.92 12.46
CA SER A 130 -6.84 3.89 11.01
C SER A 130 -5.37 3.96 10.58
N THR A 131 -4.44 4.05 11.51
CA THR A 131 -3.01 3.97 11.20
C THR A 131 -2.63 2.55 10.83
N ILE A 132 -1.78 2.43 9.81
CA ILE A 132 -1.22 1.17 9.33
C ILE A 132 0.29 1.29 9.25
N ASP A 133 0.96 0.15 9.15
CA ASP A 133 2.37 0.07 8.80
C ASP A 133 2.56 -1.13 7.86
N ILE A 134 3.05 -0.89 6.65
CA ILE A 134 3.55 -1.96 5.80
C ILE A 134 4.96 -2.25 6.25
N THR A 135 5.18 -3.48 6.72
CA THR A 135 6.43 -3.89 7.39
C THR A 135 7.34 -4.70 6.47
N ARG A 136 6.80 -5.23 5.36
CA ARG A 136 7.57 -6.00 4.38
C ARG A 136 6.96 -5.92 2.99
N ILE A 137 7.80 -5.78 1.98
CA ILE A 137 7.43 -5.83 0.55
C ILE A 137 8.45 -6.70 -0.18
N ASP A 138 8.02 -7.76 -0.86
CA ASP A 138 8.87 -8.66 -1.65
C ASP A 138 10.14 -9.15 -0.92
N GLY A 139 9.97 -9.44 0.38
CA GLY A 139 11.05 -9.89 1.25
C GLY A 139 11.96 -8.78 1.80
N PHE A 140 11.72 -7.53 1.44
CA PHE A 140 12.42 -6.36 1.99
C PHE A 140 11.67 -5.81 3.21
N ASP A 141 12.35 -5.77 4.36
CA ASP A 141 11.83 -5.10 5.56
C ASP A 141 11.89 -3.58 5.37
N ILE A 142 10.74 -2.91 5.55
CA ILE A 142 10.55 -1.46 5.42
C ILE A 142 9.46 -0.99 6.39
N HIS A 143 9.28 0.31 6.58
CA HIS A 143 8.14 0.89 7.27
C HIS A 143 7.45 1.95 6.40
N LEU A 144 6.20 1.68 6.01
CA LEU A 144 5.39 2.57 5.19
C LEU A 144 4.01 2.75 5.83
N SER A 145 3.77 3.95 6.36
CA SER A 145 2.51 4.31 7.03
C SER A 145 1.39 4.76 6.09
N GLY A 146 1.72 5.10 4.84
CA GLY A 146 0.78 5.69 3.87
C GLY A 146 0.33 7.12 4.19
N GLU A 147 0.92 7.78 5.20
CA GLU A 147 0.55 9.15 5.60
C GLU A 147 1.03 10.22 4.61
N ASN A 148 2.25 10.05 4.12
CA ASN A 148 2.88 10.97 3.17
C ASN A 148 3.02 10.29 1.81
N PRO A 149 3.08 11.06 0.71
CA PRO A 149 3.51 10.54 -0.57
C PRO A 149 4.86 9.83 -0.44
N ALA A 150 5.03 8.75 -1.18
CA ALA A 150 6.24 7.95 -1.11
C ALA A 150 6.67 7.41 -2.47
N ILE A 151 7.98 7.26 -2.65
CA ILE A 151 8.57 6.56 -3.80
C ILE A 151 9.19 5.25 -3.31
N LEU A 152 8.84 4.16 -3.97
CA LEU A 152 9.54 2.88 -3.86
C LEU A 152 10.40 2.70 -5.11
N VAL A 153 11.70 2.50 -4.89
CA VAL A 153 12.68 2.27 -5.94
C VAL A 153 13.28 0.89 -5.76
N PHE A 154 13.02 -0.01 -6.71
CA PHE A 154 13.66 -1.31 -6.77
C PHE A 154 14.86 -1.24 -7.69
N TYR A 155 16.04 -1.58 -7.18
CA TYR A 155 17.30 -1.39 -7.88
C TYR A 155 18.32 -2.48 -7.55
N LYS A 156 19.38 -2.55 -8.36
CA LYS A 156 20.57 -3.34 -8.05
C LYS A 156 21.53 -2.51 -7.20
N ASP A 157 21.88 -3.02 -6.01
CA ASP A 157 22.74 -2.35 -5.04
C ASP A 157 24.14 -2.09 -5.60
N GLN A 158 24.43 -0.82 -5.92
CA GLN A 158 25.71 -0.36 -6.45
C GLN A 158 26.07 1.02 -5.89
N PRO A 159 27.38 1.34 -5.78
CA PRO A 159 27.82 2.65 -5.33
C PRO A 159 27.18 3.78 -6.16
N GLY A 160 26.66 4.80 -5.46
CA GLY A 160 26.13 6.02 -6.07
C GLY A 160 24.66 5.96 -6.51
N ILE A 161 23.97 4.82 -6.44
CA ILE A 161 22.53 4.78 -6.81
C ILE A 161 21.69 5.70 -5.91
N ILE A 162 21.94 5.68 -4.60
CA ILE A 162 21.25 6.57 -3.65
C ILE A 162 21.42 8.04 -4.06
N THR A 163 22.65 8.46 -4.35
CA THR A 163 22.95 9.84 -4.79
C THR A 163 22.30 10.20 -6.12
N GLN A 164 22.20 9.25 -7.05
CA GLN A 164 21.53 9.49 -8.33
C GLN A 164 20.03 9.74 -8.14
N VAL A 165 19.36 8.90 -7.34
CA VAL A 165 17.92 9.05 -7.05
C VAL A 165 17.65 10.36 -6.30
N THR A 166 18.37 10.60 -5.20
CA THR A 166 18.17 11.83 -4.40
C THR A 166 18.58 13.09 -5.17
N GLY A 167 19.55 12.99 -6.08
CA GLY A 167 19.93 14.07 -6.97
C GLY A 167 18.82 14.46 -7.96
N VAL A 168 17.99 13.52 -8.42
CA VAL A 168 16.81 13.84 -9.24
C VAL A 168 15.78 14.61 -8.42
N LEU A 169 15.48 14.16 -7.19
CA LEU A 169 14.55 14.85 -6.29
C LEU A 169 15.04 16.26 -5.91
N ALA A 170 16.34 16.42 -5.68
CA ALA A 170 16.93 17.70 -5.35
C ALA A 170 16.77 18.73 -6.48
N LYS A 171 16.82 18.31 -7.76
CA LYS A 171 16.64 19.22 -8.92
C LYS A 171 15.23 19.81 -9.00
N VAL A 172 14.23 19.10 -8.48
CA VAL A 172 12.84 19.54 -8.45
C VAL A 172 12.44 20.11 -7.08
N ASN A 173 13.42 20.32 -6.18
CA ASN A 173 13.24 20.90 -4.84
C ASN A 173 12.20 20.17 -3.98
N ILE A 174 12.17 18.84 -4.06
CA ILE A 174 11.33 17.99 -3.21
C ILE A 174 12.14 17.53 -2.00
N ASN A 175 11.64 17.82 -0.80
CA ASN A 175 12.25 17.37 0.45
C ASN A 175 11.88 15.90 0.76
N ILE A 176 12.80 15.18 1.39
CA ILE A 176 12.62 13.78 1.83
C ILE A 176 12.43 13.79 3.34
N SER A 177 11.25 13.39 3.80
CA SER A 177 10.90 13.36 5.22
C SER A 177 11.37 12.09 5.91
N ASN A 178 11.40 10.97 5.19
CA ASN A 178 11.96 9.70 5.66
C ASN A 178 12.61 8.94 4.49
N MET A 179 13.71 8.24 4.77
CA MET A 179 14.37 7.36 3.82
C MET A 179 14.74 6.05 4.50
N GLU A 180 14.32 4.95 3.89
CA GLU A 180 14.68 3.59 4.31
C GLU A 180 15.25 2.82 3.13
N VAL A 181 16.24 1.98 3.41
CA VAL A 181 16.88 1.13 2.41
C VAL A 181 17.00 -0.28 2.96
N SER A 182 16.53 -1.23 2.17
CA SER A 182 16.54 -2.65 2.49
C SER A 182 17.17 -3.42 1.34
N ARG A 183 18.04 -4.38 1.64
CA ARG A 183 18.83 -5.10 0.64
C ARG A 183 18.81 -6.59 0.91
N ALA A 184 18.63 -7.38 -0.15
CA ALA A 184 18.66 -8.83 -0.07
C ALA A 184 20.09 -9.37 0.18
N GLY A 185 21.11 -8.55 -0.07
CA GLY A 185 22.52 -8.91 0.07
C GLY A 185 23.43 -7.85 -0.51
N LYS A 186 24.75 -8.05 -0.45
CA LYS A 186 25.73 -7.15 -1.08
C LYS A 186 25.71 -7.29 -2.60
N GLY A 187 25.47 -6.18 -3.30
CA GLY A 187 25.44 -6.18 -4.77
C GLY A 187 24.19 -6.85 -5.37
N ALA A 188 23.22 -7.20 -4.52
CA ALA A 188 21.98 -7.87 -4.90
C ALA A 188 20.85 -6.85 -5.16
N ARG A 189 19.62 -7.32 -5.29
CA ARG A 189 18.44 -6.44 -5.33
C ARG A 189 18.26 -5.71 -4.00
N ALA A 190 17.80 -4.47 -4.09
CA ALA A 190 17.47 -3.61 -2.97
C ALA A 190 16.19 -2.82 -3.26
N LEU A 191 15.56 -2.38 -2.18
CA LEU A 191 14.42 -1.48 -2.16
C LEU A 191 14.83 -0.22 -1.40
N MET A 192 14.57 0.94 -1.99
CA MET A 192 14.65 2.23 -1.32
C MET A 192 13.25 2.80 -1.23
N LEU A 193 12.84 3.17 -0.01
CA LEU A 193 11.61 3.89 0.29
C LEU A 193 11.96 5.33 0.61
N LEU A 194 11.30 6.28 -0.04
CA LEU A 194 11.47 7.72 0.16
C LEU A 194 10.11 8.34 0.42
N ALA A 195 9.82 8.75 1.65
CA ALA A 195 8.66 9.59 1.93
C ALA A 195 9.00 11.06 1.61
N THR A 196 8.08 11.76 0.94
CA THR A 196 8.28 13.15 0.50
C THR A 196 7.25 14.09 1.12
N ASP A 197 7.59 15.37 1.24
CA ASP A 197 6.67 16.39 1.80
C ASP A 197 5.59 16.85 0.82
N GLY A 198 5.65 16.40 -0.44
CA GLY A 198 4.71 16.77 -1.48
C GLY A 198 4.64 15.73 -2.59
N GLU A 199 3.71 15.97 -3.51
CA GLU A 199 3.50 15.12 -4.67
C GLU A 199 4.74 15.03 -5.56
N ILE A 200 4.90 13.87 -6.20
CA ILE A 200 6.04 13.58 -7.06
C ILE A 200 5.60 13.76 -8.52
N PRO A 201 6.19 14.70 -9.27
CA PRO A 201 5.86 14.89 -10.68
C PRO A 201 6.18 13.65 -11.52
N ALA A 202 5.33 13.37 -12.51
CA ALA A 202 5.54 12.23 -13.43
C ALA A 202 6.92 12.27 -14.11
N GLN A 203 7.39 13.45 -14.50
CA GLN A 203 8.72 13.59 -15.10
C GLN A 203 9.85 13.14 -14.17
N THR A 204 9.72 13.41 -12.86
CA THR A 204 10.68 12.97 -11.83
C THR A 204 10.73 11.45 -11.77
N MET A 205 9.59 10.78 -11.84
CA MET A 205 9.48 9.32 -11.86
C MET A 205 10.12 8.70 -13.09
N GLU A 206 9.91 9.31 -14.26
CA GLU A 206 10.57 8.90 -15.50
C GLU A 206 12.10 9.08 -15.42
N ASP A 207 12.57 10.18 -14.84
CA ASP A 207 14.00 10.48 -14.75
C ASP A 207 14.72 9.56 -13.77
N ILE A 208 14.07 9.21 -12.65
CA ILE A 208 14.55 8.14 -11.77
C ILE A 208 14.54 6.82 -12.55
N GLY A 209 13.46 6.50 -13.27
CA GLY A 209 13.36 5.32 -14.11
C GLY A 209 14.52 5.18 -15.09
N LYS A 210 15.03 6.26 -15.69
CA LYS A 210 16.15 6.20 -16.65
C LYS A 210 17.51 5.82 -16.04
N ILE A 211 17.65 5.75 -14.71
CA ILE A 211 18.90 5.34 -14.05
C ILE A 211 19.11 3.83 -14.28
N GLY A 212 20.19 3.46 -14.97
CA GLY A 212 20.34 2.10 -15.53
C GLY A 212 20.38 0.92 -14.55
N SER A 213 20.53 1.13 -13.23
CA SER A 213 20.43 0.05 -12.23
C SER A 213 19.07 -0.02 -11.54
N ILE A 214 18.11 0.82 -11.93
CA ILE A 214 16.75 0.82 -11.42
C ILE A 214 15.90 -0.09 -12.30
N HIS A 215 15.15 -0.98 -11.66
CA HIS A 215 14.27 -1.93 -12.32
C HIS A 215 12.82 -1.43 -12.31
N GLN A 216 12.42 -0.80 -11.20
CA GLN A 216 11.06 -0.30 -11.04
C GLN A 216 11.04 0.90 -10.10
N VAL A 217 10.19 1.85 -10.41
CA VAL A 217 9.87 3.02 -9.58
C VAL A 217 8.35 3.07 -9.42
N ILE A 218 7.89 3.22 -8.19
CA ILE A 218 6.46 3.33 -7.85
C ILE A 218 6.30 4.59 -7.01
N ALA A 219 5.43 5.50 -7.42
CA ALA A 219 4.99 6.60 -6.56
C ALA A 219 3.62 6.28 -6.00
N LEU A 220 3.51 6.48 -4.70
CA LEU A 220 2.29 6.41 -3.92
C LEU A 220 1.92 7.83 -3.52
N GLY A 221 0.66 8.22 -3.69
CA GLY A 221 0.12 9.41 -3.06
C GLY A 221 -0.01 9.24 -1.54
N ALA A 222 -0.53 10.26 -0.85
CA ALA A 222 -0.96 10.08 0.54
C ALA A 222 -2.21 9.20 0.58
N LEU A 223 -2.08 7.97 1.05
CA LEU A 223 -3.15 6.96 1.04
C LEU A 223 -4.04 7.00 2.29
N ASN A 224 -3.69 7.85 3.26
CA ASN A 224 -4.51 8.12 4.45
C ASN A 224 -5.54 9.24 4.23
N VAL A 225 -5.48 9.92 3.10
CA VAL A 225 -6.48 10.92 2.70
C VAL A 225 -7.59 10.20 1.92
N GLU A 226 -8.84 10.51 2.24
CA GLU A 226 -9.97 10.03 1.44
C GLU A 226 -9.87 10.66 0.04
N PRO A 227 -10.08 9.88 -1.02
CA PRO A 227 -9.90 10.37 -2.38
C PRO A 227 -11.05 11.31 -2.71
N ASP A 228 -10.79 12.32 -3.56
CA ASP A 228 -11.85 13.19 -4.04
C ASP A 228 -12.88 12.39 -4.86
N PHE A 229 -14.16 12.66 -4.64
CA PHE A 229 -15.23 12.11 -5.47
C PHE A 229 -15.18 12.77 -6.86
N ILE A 230 -14.90 11.98 -7.89
CA ILE A 230 -14.95 12.45 -9.28
C ILE A 230 -16.31 12.06 -9.87
N SER A 231 -17.19 13.05 -10.08
CA SER A 231 -18.51 12.85 -10.71
C SER A 231 -18.55 13.52 -12.08
N ASP A 232 -17.83 13.00 -13.06
CA ASP A 232 -17.99 13.43 -14.44
C ASP A 232 -19.01 12.53 -15.16
N SER A 233 -20.05 13.19 -15.69
CA SER A 233 -21.26 12.73 -16.39
C SER A 233 -21.35 11.27 -16.88
N ASP A 234 -22.54 10.66 -16.68
CA ASP A 234 -23.12 9.44 -17.28
C ASP A 234 -22.33 8.12 -17.20
N THR A 235 -21.16 8.09 -16.57
CA THR A 235 -20.44 6.85 -16.23
C THR A 235 -20.02 6.82 -14.76
N LYS A 236 -19.95 5.59 -14.21
CA LYS A 236 -19.82 5.20 -12.80
C LYS A 236 -19.03 6.17 -11.89
N GLU A 237 -19.55 6.36 -10.67
CA GLU A 237 -18.82 6.91 -9.52
C GLU A 237 -17.51 6.15 -9.30
N GLU A 238 -16.36 6.82 -9.43
CA GLU A 238 -15.04 6.22 -9.34
C GLU A 238 -14.12 7.04 -8.42
N TYR A 239 -13.35 6.35 -7.58
CA TYR A 239 -12.35 6.93 -6.69
C TYR A 239 -10.96 6.61 -7.26
N SER A 240 -10.05 7.58 -7.36
CA SER A 240 -8.70 7.34 -7.89
C SER A 240 -7.64 7.41 -6.79
N TYR A 241 -6.91 6.31 -6.64
CA TYR A 241 -5.67 6.18 -5.87
C TYR A 241 -4.51 5.74 -6.79
N ASP A 242 -4.60 6.12 -8.07
CA ASP A 242 -3.79 5.46 -9.09
C ASP A 242 -2.31 5.80 -8.93
N PRO A 243 -1.46 4.77 -8.76
CA PRO A 243 -0.03 4.96 -8.60
C PRO A 243 0.62 5.36 -9.92
N GLN A 244 1.70 6.12 -9.87
CA GLN A 244 2.58 6.28 -11.04
C GLN A 244 3.65 5.20 -10.99
N ILE A 245 3.69 4.35 -12.02
CA ILE A 245 4.62 3.20 -12.08
C ILE A 245 5.46 3.27 -13.35
N THR A 246 6.78 3.27 -13.16
CA THR A 246 7.76 3.15 -14.25
C THR A 246 8.50 1.82 -14.09
N ARG A 247 8.57 1.03 -15.16
CA ARG A 247 9.29 -0.26 -15.20
C ARG A 247 10.32 -0.24 -16.33
N ASN A 248 11.52 -0.68 -16.03
CA ASN A 248 12.53 -0.97 -17.03
C ASN A 248 12.58 -2.47 -17.27
N ASN A 249 12.63 -2.86 -18.55
CA ASN A 249 12.87 -4.25 -18.96
C ASN A 249 14.32 -4.68 -18.63
#